data_AF-A0A963XGT9-F1
#
_entry.id   AF-A0A963XGT9-F1
#
_cell.length_a   1.000
_cell.length_b   1.000
_cell.length_c   1.000
_cell.angle_alpha   90.00
_cell.angle_beta   90.00
_cell.angle_gamma   90.00
#
_symmetry.space_group_name_H-M   'P 1'
#
loop_
_entity.id
_entity.type
_entity.pdbx_description
1 polymer ?
#
loop_
_entity_poly.entity_id
_entity_poly.type
_entity_poly.pdbx_seq_one_letter_code
_entity_poly.pdbx_strand_id
1 'polypeptide(L)'
;AFMLLAALPFIRFLQFFAGDPKPIWRDPQIRGFLLVVAAFVTLLSAWLALVRPGPFEPAFREVLFNVVSIITGTGYSSADYDTWGSFAMTMFFVLGLIGGCSGSTACSVKIFRYQLMLASVSAEVKRLHAPNRVFAPRYDGHPVSQRVLDSVMAFFMFFFLTLAVVAVMLVLVGLDPLTAISGSATAIANIGP
;
A
#
# COMPACT_ATOMS: atom_id res chain seq x y z
N ALA A 1 2.34 -13.39 -10.46
CA ALA A 1 2.52 -12.53 -11.65
C ALA A 1 1.24 -11.78 -12.04
N PHE A 2 0.12 -12.48 -12.31
CA PHE A 2 -1.14 -11.84 -12.73
C PHE A 2 -1.64 -10.74 -11.78
N MET A 3 -1.68 -11.02 -10.47
CA MET A 3 -2.08 -10.03 -9.44
C MET A 3 -1.24 -8.74 -9.50
N LEU A 4 0.08 -8.86 -9.59
CA LEU A 4 0.98 -7.71 -9.72
C LEU A 4 0.69 -6.88 -10.97
N LEU A 5 0.46 -7.54 -12.11
CA LEU A 5 0.16 -6.84 -13.36
C LEU A 5 -1.20 -6.13 -13.29
N ALA A 6 -2.22 -6.78 -12.71
CA ALA A 6 -3.54 -6.20 -12.52
C ALA A 6 -3.55 -4.96 -11.60
N ALA A 7 -2.53 -4.82 -10.75
CA ALA A 7 -2.34 -3.68 -9.86
C ALA A 7 -1.58 -2.50 -10.49
N LEU A 8 -1.10 -2.62 -11.73
CA LEU A 8 -0.47 -1.52 -12.47
C LEU A 8 -1.55 -0.68 -13.19
N PRO A 9 -1.26 0.58 -13.57
CA PRO A 9 -2.23 1.41 -14.28
C PRO A 9 -2.58 0.83 -15.65
N PHE A 10 -3.87 0.64 -15.93
CA PHE A 10 -4.36 0.11 -17.21
C PHE A 10 -3.88 0.91 -18.42
N ILE A 11 -3.76 2.23 -18.27
CA ILE A 11 -3.28 3.11 -19.34
C ILE A 11 -1.85 2.76 -19.79
N ARG A 12 -1.00 2.22 -18.91
CA ARG A 12 0.37 1.83 -19.27
C ARG A 12 0.39 0.55 -20.12
N PHE A 13 -0.55 -0.36 -19.91
CA PHE A 13 -0.72 -1.50 -20.80
C PHE A 13 -1.23 -1.07 -22.18
N LEU A 14 -2.19 -0.15 -22.24
CA LEU A 14 -2.65 0.40 -23.53
C LEU A 14 -1.51 1.05 -24.31
N GLN A 15 -0.66 1.85 -23.65
CA GLN A 15 0.52 2.46 -24.28
C GLN A 15 1.54 1.42 -24.75
N PHE A 16 1.76 0.37 -23.95
CA PHE A 16 2.64 -0.75 -24.32
C PHE A 16 2.15 -1.45 -25.59
N PHE A 17 0.85 -1.78 -25.68
CA PHE A 17 0.26 -2.41 -26.86
C PHE A 17 0.19 -1.47 -28.08
N ALA A 18 0.16 -0.16 -27.86
CA ALA A 18 0.25 0.85 -28.91
C ALA A 18 1.70 1.07 -29.42
N GLY A 19 2.69 0.36 -28.88
CA GLY A 19 4.08 0.40 -29.34
C GLY A 19 5.02 1.32 -28.56
N ASP A 20 4.57 1.96 -27.46
CA ASP A 20 5.44 2.74 -26.57
C ASP A 20 5.58 2.07 -25.19
N PRO A 21 6.61 1.21 -25.00
CA PRO A 21 6.82 0.51 -23.74
C PRO A 21 7.54 1.37 -22.69
N LYS A 22 8.14 2.51 -23.05
CA LYS A 22 8.96 3.31 -22.12
C LYS A 22 8.19 3.82 -20.89
N PRO A 23 6.91 4.22 -20.99
CA PRO A 23 6.17 4.77 -19.86
C PRO A 23 6.00 3.80 -18.69
N ILE A 24 5.88 2.49 -18.94
CA ILE A 24 5.70 1.49 -17.86
C ILE A 24 6.91 1.46 -16.92
N TRP A 25 8.11 1.69 -17.45
CA TRP A 25 9.36 1.67 -16.68
C TRP A 25 9.68 3.00 -16.01
N ARG A 26 9.05 4.08 -16.45
CA ARG A 26 9.28 5.45 -15.93
C ARG A 26 8.20 5.91 -14.97
N ASP A 27 7.05 5.24 -14.93
CA ASP A 27 5.93 5.63 -14.08
C ASP A 27 6.30 5.59 -12.59
N PRO A 28 6.23 6.72 -11.87
CA PRO A 28 6.55 6.76 -10.44
C PRO A 28 5.63 5.87 -9.59
N GLN A 29 4.35 5.66 -9.96
CA GLN A 29 3.46 4.76 -9.22
C GLN A 29 3.97 3.32 -9.28
N ILE A 30 4.34 2.86 -10.47
CA ILE A 30 4.82 1.48 -10.69
C ILE A 30 6.12 1.27 -9.91
N ARG A 31 7.06 2.22 -9.98
CA ARG A 31 8.33 2.15 -9.24
C ARG A 31 8.10 2.14 -7.73
N GLY A 32 7.24 3.03 -7.23
CA GLY A 32 6.87 3.06 -5.82
C GLY A 32 6.24 1.74 -5.38
N PHE A 33 5.36 1.18 -6.20
CA PHE A 33 4.59 -0.02 -5.87
C PHE A 33 5.51 -1.23 -5.78
N LEU A 34 6.38 -1.41 -6.77
CA LEU A 34 7.37 -2.48 -6.76
C LEU A 34 8.37 -2.32 -5.62
N LEU A 35 8.73 -1.08 -5.24
CA LEU A 35 9.61 -0.83 -4.10
C LEU A 35 8.94 -1.22 -2.76
N VAL A 36 7.66 -0.91 -2.59
CA VAL A 36 6.90 -1.35 -1.40
C VAL A 36 6.81 -2.87 -1.36
N VAL A 37 6.43 -3.52 -2.48
CA VAL A 37 6.39 -4.99 -2.56
C VAL A 37 7.75 -5.58 -2.20
N ALA A 38 8.83 -5.10 -2.82
CA ALA A 38 10.17 -5.60 -2.55
C ALA A 38 10.57 -5.42 -1.08
N ALA A 39 10.32 -4.24 -0.49
CA ALA A 39 10.63 -3.98 0.91
C ALA A 39 9.90 -4.94 1.86
N PHE A 40 8.59 -5.13 1.68
CA PHE A 40 7.81 -6.04 2.52
C PHE A 40 8.23 -7.50 2.33
N VAL A 41 8.45 -7.95 1.10
CA VAL A 41 8.94 -9.31 0.82
C VAL A 41 10.29 -9.53 1.49
N THR A 42 11.23 -8.59 1.37
CA THR A 42 12.55 -8.71 1.99
C THR A 42 12.45 -8.77 3.51
N LEU A 43 11.70 -7.85 4.14
CA LEU A 43 11.56 -7.79 5.59
C LEU A 43 10.89 -9.04 6.17
N LEU A 44 9.77 -9.48 5.56
CA LEU A 44 9.04 -10.67 6.01
C LEU A 44 9.80 -11.96 5.73
N SER A 45 10.53 -12.07 4.62
CA SER A 45 11.36 -13.25 4.35
C SER A 45 12.53 -13.34 5.31
N ALA A 46 13.17 -12.21 5.63
CA ALA A 46 14.23 -12.15 6.64
C ALA A 46 13.70 -12.52 8.03
N TRP A 47 12.53 -11.99 8.42
CA TRP A 47 11.87 -12.35 9.66
C TRP A 47 11.54 -13.84 9.72
N LEU A 48 10.88 -14.38 8.69
CA LEU A 48 10.46 -15.77 8.66
C LEU A 48 11.64 -16.74 8.71
N ALA A 49 12.76 -16.40 8.05
CA ALA A 49 14.00 -17.17 8.12
C ALA A 49 14.62 -17.23 9.52
N LEU A 50 14.37 -16.23 10.38
CA LEU A 50 14.85 -16.20 11.76
C LEU A 50 13.96 -17.01 12.71
N VAL A 51 12.63 -16.94 12.52
CA VAL A 51 11.68 -17.57 13.45
C VAL A 51 11.28 -19.00 13.07
N ARG A 52 11.42 -19.37 11.78
CA ARG A 52 11.07 -20.69 11.26
C ARG A 52 12.29 -21.32 10.59
N PRO A 53 13.06 -22.17 11.31
CA PRO A 53 14.17 -22.88 10.69
C PRO A 53 13.66 -23.84 9.61
N GLY A 54 14.22 -23.73 8.41
CA GLY A 54 13.81 -24.54 7.25
C GLY A 54 14.43 -24.04 5.95
N PRO A 55 14.09 -24.67 4.81
CA PRO A 55 14.56 -24.22 3.50
C PRO A 55 14.06 -22.80 3.18
N PHE A 56 14.93 -21.96 2.62
CA PHE A 56 14.62 -20.56 2.33
C PHE A 56 13.60 -20.37 1.19
N GLU A 57 13.68 -21.17 0.12
CA GLU A 57 12.82 -20.99 -1.06
C GLU A 57 11.31 -21.11 -0.76
N PRO A 58 10.83 -22.13 -0.02
CA PRO A 58 9.41 -22.24 0.31
C PRO A 58 8.91 -21.05 1.14
N ALA A 59 9.70 -20.63 2.14
CA ALA A 59 9.37 -19.50 2.99
C ALA A 59 9.29 -18.19 2.19
N PHE A 60 10.28 -17.94 1.33
CA PHE A 60 10.29 -16.79 0.43
C PHE A 60 9.07 -16.79 -0.51
N ARG A 61 8.71 -17.95 -1.07
CA ARG A 61 7.55 -18.09 -1.96
C ARG A 61 6.23 -17.82 -1.24
N GLU A 62 6.06 -18.33 -0.02
CA GLU A 62 4.89 -18.05 0.83
C GLU A 62 4.78 -16.55 1.15
N VAL A 63 5.89 -15.92 1.54
CA VAL A 63 5.92 -14.47 1.81
C VAL A 63 5.57 -13.69 0.54
N LEU A 64 6.22 -13.99 -0.58
CA LEU A 64 6.00 -13.30 -1.85
C LEU A 64 4.53 -13.41 -2.28
N PHE A 65 3.93 -14.59 -2.20
CA PHE A 65 2.54 -14.79 -2.59
C PHE A 65 1.58 -13.97 -1.72
N ASN A 66 1.70 -14.07 -0.40
CA ASN A 66 0.81 -13.38 0.53
C ASN A 66 0.99 -11.85 0.46
N VAL A 67 2.23 -11.35 0.34
CA VAL A 67 2.49 -9.91 0.18
C VAL A 67 1.84 -9.38 -1.09
N VAL A 68 2.02 -10.08 -2.22
CA VAL A 68 1.40 -9.69 -3.48
C VAL A 68 -0.12 -9.74 -3.37
N SER A 69 -0.68 -10.78 -2.78
CA SER A 69 -2.13 -10.94 -2.67
C SER A 69 -2.79 -9.83 -1.85
N ILE A 70 -2.21 -9.50 -0.69
CA ILE A 70 -2.74 -8.49 0.24
C ILE A 70 -2.62 -7.08 -0.35
N ILE A 71 -1.45 -6.68 -0.85
CA ILE A 71 -1.25 -5.31 -1.38
C ILE A 71 -2.09 -5.03 -2.64
N THR A 72 -2.41 -6.07 -3.42
CA THR A 72 -3.29 -5.92 -4.59
C THR A 72 -4.76 -6.00 -4.24
N GLY A 73 -5.12 -6.37 -3.00
CA GLY A 73 -6.49 -6.59 -2.57
C GLY A 73 -7.14 -7.82 -3.20
N THR A 74 -6.34 -8.84 -3.55
CA THR A 74 -6.87 -10.10 -4.11
C THR A 74 -7.43 -10.99 -3.00
N GLY A 75 -6.85 -10.94 -1.80
CA GLY A 75 -7.36 -11.65 -0.64
C GLY A 75 -7.16 -13.17 -0.64
N TYR A 76 -6.27 -13.70 -1.49
CA TYR A 76 -5.83 -15.09 -1.40
C TYR A 76 -4.75 -15.28 -0.32
N SER A 77 -4.80 -16.39 0.39
CA SER A 77 -3.77 -16.81 1.33
C SER A 77 -3.18 -18.15 0.88
N SER A 78 -1.85 -18.23 0.78
CA SER A 78 -1.17 -19.51 0.52
C SER A 78 -0.64 -20.17 1.80
N ALA A 79 -0.64 -19.44 2.91
CA ALA A 79 -0.14 -19.91 4.19
C ALA A 79 -0.79 -19.09 5.30
N ASP A 80 -1.05 -19.74 6.43
CA ASP A 80 -1.56 -19.06 7.62
C ASP A 80 -0.46 -18.19 8.24
N TYR A 81 -0.45 -16.91 7.84
CA TYR A 81 0.53 -15.93 8.29
C TYR A 81 0.25 -15.40 9.71
N ASP A 82 -0.89 -15.74 10.31
CA ASP A 82 -1.16 -15.47 11.72
C ASP A 82 -0.20 -16.25 12.62
N THR A 83 0.24 -17.43 12.16
CA THR A 83 1.23 -18.25 12.88
C THR A 83 2.66 -17.70 12.83
N TRP A 84 2.93 -16.62 12.07
CA TRP A 84 4.28 -16.08 11.87
C TRP A 84 4.68 -15.03 12.93
N GLY A 85 3.84 -14.85 13.94
CA GLY A 85 4.05 -13.95 15.06
C GLY A 85 3.52 -12.54 14.83
N SER A 86 3.45 -11.77 15.92
CA SER A 86 2.84 -10.43 15.95
C SER A 86 3.49 -9.43 14.99
N PHE A 87 4.80 -9.56 14.74
CA PHE A 87 5.51 -8.73 13.76
C PHE A 87 4.94 -8.92 12.35
N ALA A 88 4.79 -10.18 11.90
CA ALA A 88 4.27 -10.49 10.57
C ALA A 88 2.81 -10.03 10.42
N MET A 89 1.97 -10.32 11.41
CA MET A 89 0.57 -9.86 11.45
C MET A 89 0.48 -8.33 11.30
N THR A 90 1.27 -7.58 12.08
CA THR A 90 1.27 -6.11 12.03
C THR A 90 1.74 -5.60 10.67
N MET A 91 2.76 -6.24 10.08
CA MET A 91 3.23 -5.91 8.74
C MET A 91 2.15 -6.16 7.68
N PHE A 92 1.46 -7.30 7.71
CA PHE A 92 0.36 -7.57 6.78
C PHE A 92 -0.81 -6.61 6.96
N PHE A 93 -1.15 -6.24 8.20
CA PHE A 93 -2.16 -5.21 8.47
C PHE A 93 -1.79 -3.86 7.83
N VAL A 94 -0.56 -3.38 8.05
CA VAL A 94 -0.08 -2.13 7.42
C VAL A 94 -0.05 -2.25 5.90
N LEU A 95 0.41 -3.39 5.38
CA LEU A 95 0.47 -3.65 3.94
C LEU A 95 -0.91 -3.57 3.30
N GLY A 96 -1.95 -4.12 3.93
CA GLY A 96 -3.31 -4.10 3.41
C GLY A 96 -3.89 -2.68 3.28
N LEU A 97 -3.42 -1.72 4.09
CA LEU A 97 -3.81 -0.31 3.95
C LEU A 97 -3.18 0.36 2.72
N ILE A 98 -2.15 -0.25 2.12
CA ILE A 98 -1.48 0.24 0.92
C ILE A 98 -2.00 -0.51 -0.30
N GLY A 99 -2.57 0.21 -1.25
CA GLY A 99 -3.10 -0.34 -2.49
C GLY A 99 -2.16 -0.19 -3.68
N GLY A 100 -2.54 -0.83 -4.78
CA GLY A 100 -1.88 -0.71 -6.08
C GLY A 100 -1.95 0.67 -6.72
N CYS A 101 -1.63 0.75 -8.01
CA CYS A 101 -1.57 2.00 -8.74
C CYS A 101 -2.97 2.55 -9.06
N SER A 102 -3.08 3.86 -9.29
CA SER A 102 -4.33 4.48 -9.73
C SER A 102 -4.70 4.00 -11.14
N GLY A 103 -6.00 3.77 -11.38
CA GLY A 103 -6.48 3.23 -12.65
C GLY A 103 -6.11 1.74 -12.86
N SER A 104 -6.02 0.98 -11.76
CA SER A 104 -5.85 -0.48 -11.73
C SER A 104 -7.09 -1.14 -11.09
N THR A 105 -7.17 -2.47 -11.04
CA THR A 105 -8.24 -3.19 -10.30
C THR A 105 -7.94 -3.39 -8.83
N ALA A 106 -6.77 -2.95 -8.36
CA ALA A 106 -6.40 -3.14 -6.96
C ALA A 106 -7.37 -2.39 -6.03
N CYS A 107 -7.39 -2.74 -4.76
CA CYS A 107 -8.20 -2.09 -3.74
C CYS A 107 -7.35 -1.12 -2.88
N SER A 108 -7.85 -0.74 -1.70
CA SER A 108 -7.15 0.08 -0.72
C SER A 108 -6.68 1.47 -1.19
N VAL A 109 -5.95 2.18 -0.32
CA VAL A 109 -5.45 3.53 -0.60
C VAL A 109 -4.36 3.48 -1.66
N LYS A 110 -4.61 4.08 -2.83
CA LYS A 110 -3.69 4.00 -3.96
C LYS A 110 -2.32 4.57 -3.64
N ILE A 111 -1.27 3.92 -4.12
CA ILE A 111 0.11 4.33 -3.88
C ILE A 111 0.40 5.77 -4.29
N PHE A 112 -0.28 6.25 -5.33
CA PHE A 112 -0.22 7.65 -5.76
C PHE A 112 -0.50 8.64 -4.62
N ARG A 113 -1.48 8.36 -3.75
CA ARG A 113 -1.84 9.24 -2.64
C ARG A 113 -0.75 9.29 -1.59
N TYR A 114 -0.12 8.15 -1.29
CA TYR A 114 1.04 8.09 -0.42
C TYR A 114 2.22 8.89 -0.98
N GLN A 115 2.48 8.78 -2.29
CA GLN A 115 3.57 9.54 -2.94
C GLN A 115 3.32 11.06 -2.89
N LEU A 116 2.07 11.50 -3.08
CA LEU A 116 1.70 12.90 -2.92
C LEU A 116 1.85 13.39 -1.47
N MET A 117 1.42 12.60 -0.49
CA MET A 117 1.64 12.92 0.92
C MET A 117 3.13 13.04 1.26
N LEU A 118 3.95 12.07 0.83
CA LEU A 118 5.40 12.11 1.05
C LEU A 118 6.05 13.32 0.39
N ALA A 119 5.62 13.69 -0.81
CA ALA A 119 6.09 14.91 -1.49
C ALA A 119 5.68 16.18 -0.73
N SER A 120 4.46 16.23 -0.18
CA SER A 120 3.97 17.35 0.64
C SER A 120 4.73 17.46 1.96
N VAL A 121 4.88 16.37 2.70
CA VAL A 121 5.68 16.33 3.94
C VAL A 121 7.13 16.73 3.68
N SER A 122 7.73 16.23 2.59
CA SER A 122 9.10 16.59 2.22
C SER A 122 9.25 18.08 1.89
N ALA A 123 8.25 18.69 1.27
CA ALA A 123 8.24 20.13 0.99
C ALA A 123 8.11 20.95 2.29
N GLU A 124 7.23 20.53 3.20
CA GLU A 124 7.06 21.17 4.51
C GLU A 124 8.32 21.09 5.37
N VAL A 125 8.97 19.92 5.44
CA VAL A 125 10.24 19.76 6.15
C VAL A 125 11.32 20.67 5.57
N LYS A 126 11.38 20.84 4.24
CA LYS A 126 12.32 21.78 3.60
C LYS A 126 11.98 23.24 3.91
N ARG A 127 10.68 23.58 3.96
CA ARG A 127 10.20 24.91 4.33
C ARG A 127 10.57 25.26 5.76
N LEU A 128 10.48 24.31 6.70
CA LEU A 128 10.91 24.51 8.08
C LEU A 128 12.41 24.81 8.19
N HIS A 129 13.24 24.16 7.38
CA HIS A 129 14.69 24.44 7.35
C HIS A 129 15.05 25.73 6.62
N ALA A 130 14.27 26.13 5.60
CA ALA A 130 14.52 27.33 4.80
C ALA A 130 13.21 28.12 4.58
N PRO A 131 12.74 28.88 5.60
CA PRO A 131 11.41 29.50 5.60
C PRO A 131 11.20 30.54 4.49
N ASN A 132 12.27 31.14 4.00
CA ASN A 132 12.22 32.15 2.93
C ASN A 132 12.21 31.54 1.51
N ARG A 133 12.25 30.21 1.35
CA ARG A 133 12.20 29.53 0.05
C ARG A 133 10.83 28.90 -0.18
N VAL A 134 10.29 29.10 -1.38
CA VAL A 134 9.04 28.46 -1.80
C VAL A 134 9.35 27.03 -2.28
N PHE A 135 8.91 26.03 -1.53
CA PHE A 135 8.98 24.62 -1.93
C PHE A 135 7.60 24.15 -2.36
N ALA A 136 7.39 23.97 -3.66
CA ALA A 136 6.18 23.36 -4.19
C ALA A 136 6.34 21.83 -4.24
N PRO A 137 5.42 21.03 -3.68
CA PRO A 137 5.40 19.58 -3.87
C PRO A 137 5.34 19.25 -5.35
N ARG A 138 6.15 18.26 -5.77
CA ARG A 138 6.20 17.81 -7.16
C ARG A 138 5.91 16.33 -7.26
N TYR A 139 5.23 15.95 -8.33
CA TYR A 139 4.96 14.57 -8.70
C TYR A 139 5.30 14.38 -10.18
N ASP A 140 6.12 13.36 -10.48
CA ASP A 140 6.64 13.11 -11.84
C ASP A 140 7.27 14.35 -12.49
N GLY A 141 8.00 15.15 -11.71
CA GLY A 141 8.64 16.39 -12.17
C GLY A 141 7.71 17.61 -12.26
N HIS A 142 6.39 17.42 -12.19
CA HIS A 142 5.40 18.49 -12.29
C HIS A 142 4.96 19.01 -10.92
N PRO A 143 4.72 20.32 -10.74
CA PRO A 143 4.17 20.86 -9.50
C PRO A 143 2.74 20.35 -9.28
N VAL A 144 2.46 19.96 -8.04
CA VAL A 144 1.12 19.52 -7.61
C VAL A 144 0.36 20.72 -7.07
N SER A 145 -0.87 20.93 -7.53
CA SER A 145 -1.69 22.04 -7.06
C SER A 145 -2.18 21.81 -5.63
N GLN A 146 -2.36 22.90 -4.87
CA GLN A 146 -2.85 22.82 -3.50
C GLN A 146 -4.20 22.10 -3.40
N ARG A 147 -5.12 22.34 -4.35
CA ARG A 147 -6.42 21.65 -4.43
C ARG A 147 -6.28 20.12 -4.48
N VAL A 148 -5.27 19.59 -5.19
CA VAL A 148 -5.01 18.15 -5.24
C VAL A 148 -4.51 17.66 -3.88
N LEU A 149 -3.61 18.39 -3.23
CA LEU A 149 -3.12 18.05 -1.90
C LEU A 149 -4.24 18.05 -0.87
N ASP A 150 -5.08 19.09 -0.85
CA ASP A 150 -6.24 19.20 0.05
C ASP A 150 -7.21 18.03 -0.16
N SER A 151 -7.46 17.66 -1.41
CA SER A 151 -8.28 16.48 -1.75
C SER A 151 -7.69 15.18 -1.22
N VAL A 152 -6.36 15.01 -1.32
CA VAL A 152 -5.67 13.83 -0.77
C VAL A 152 -5.72 13.82 0.76
N MET A 153 -5.51 14.95 1.43
CA MET A 153 -5.60 15.05 2.89
C MET A 153 -7.02 14.75 3.38
N ALA A 154 -8.03 15.32 2.73
CA ALA A 154 -9.43 15.02 3.03
C ALA A 154 -9.74 13.53 2.85
N PHE A 155 -9.26 12.91 1.77
CA PHE A 155 -9.41 11.47 1.56
C PHE A 155 -8.84 10.65 2.72
N PHE A 156 -7.61 10.91 3.16
CA PHE A 156 -7.01 10.18 4.29
C PHE A 156 -7.77 10.41 5.60
N MET A 157 -8.21 11.65 5.86
CA MET A 157 -9.03 11.96 7.04
C MET A 157 -10.33 11.17 7.04
N PHE A 158 -11.08 11.17 5.93
CA PHE A 158 -12.31 10.41 5.81
C PHE A 158 -12.08 8.89 5.88
N PHE A 159 -11.02 8.39 5.26
CA PHE A 159 -10.67 6.96 5.29
C PHE A 159 -10.44 6.48 6.73
N PHE A 160 -9.56 7.15 7.48
CA PHE A 160 -9.26 6.77 8.87
C PHE A 160 -10.41 7.04 9.84
N LEU A 161 -11.19 8.11 9.62
CA LEU A 161 -12.39 8.38 10.41
C LEU A 161 -13.43 7.27 10.22
N THR A 162 -13.68 6.86 8.98
CA THR A 162 -14.63 5.77 8.68
C THR A 162 -14.15 4.46 9.30
N LEU A 163 -12.84 4.17 9.22
CA LEU A 163 -12.23 3.01 9.87
C LEU A 163 -12.45 3.04 11.38
N ALA A 164 -12.16 4.17 12.03
CA ALA A 164 -12.37 4.29 13.47
C ALA A 164 -13.85 4.09 13.87
N VAL A 165 -14.78 4.71 13.13
CA VAL A 165 -16.23 4.58 13.40
C VAL A 165 -16.71 3.15 13.21
N VAL A 166 -16.32 2.48 12.11
CA VAL A 166 -16.69 1.09 11.87
C VAL A 166 -16.06 0.15 12.90
N ALA A 167 -14.81 0.36 13.29
CA ALA A 167 -14.19 -0.40 14.37
C ALA A 167 -14.95 -0.25 15.70
N VAL A 168 -15.34 0.97 16.09
CA VAL A 168 -16.15 1.20 17.29
C VAL A 168 -17.50 0.49 17.19
N MET A 169 -18.17 0.55 16.03
CA MET A 169 -19.43 -0.18 15.81
C MET A 169 -19.26 -1.69 15.95
N LEU A 170 -18.14 -2.26 15.46
CA LEU A 170 -17.83 -3.68 15.61
C LEU A 170 -17.61 -4.08 17.08
N VAL A 171 -16.94 -3.24 17.86
CA VAL A 171 -16.81 -3.45 19.31
C VAL A 171 -18.17 -3.42 20.02
N LEU A 172 -19.08 -2.53 19.61
CA LEU A 172 -20.44 -2.47 20.17
C LEU A 172 -21.25 -3.76 19.92
N VAL A 173 -20.92 -4.52 18.88
CA VAL A 173 -21.54 -5.82 18.56
C VAL A 173 -20.86 -6.99 19.31
N GLY A 174 -19.81 -6.70 20.10
CA GLY A 174 -19.17 -7.66 21.00
C GLY A 174 -17.83 -8.22 20.50
N LEU A 175 -17.25 -7.67 19.43
CA LEU A 175 -15.91 -8.03 18.98
C LEU A 175 -14.85 -7.40 19.88
N ASP A 176 -13.73 -8.10 20.07
CA ASP A 176 -12.58 -7.50 20.75
C ASP A 176 -11.95 -6.39 19.89
N PRO A 177 -11.24 -5.42 20.51
CA PRO A 177 -10.70 -4.27 19.79
C PRO A 177 -9.75 -4.60 18.64
N LEU A 178 -8.94 -5.66 18.77
CA LEU A 178 -7.97 -6.02 17.74
C LEU A 178 -8.71 -6.53 16.49
N THR A 179 -9.66 -7.44 16.69
CA THR A 179 -10.53 -7.98 15.63
C THR A 179 -11.41 -6.90 15.00
N ALA A 180 -11.91 -5.96 15.80
CA ALA A 180 -12.73 -4.85 15.30
C ALA A 180 -11.94 -3.89 14.40
N ILE A 181 -10.69 -3.55 14.78
CA ILE A 181 -9.82 -2.69 13.98
C ILE A 181 -9.41 -3.40 12.68
N SER A 182 -8.96 -4.66 12.77
CA SER A 182 -8.56 -5.42 11.58
C SER A 182 -9.74 -5.66 10.64
N GLY A 183 -10.89 -6.09 11.17
CA GLY A 183 -12.12 -6.31 10.40
C GLY A 183 -12.66 -5.03 9.75
N SER A 184 -12.58 -3.89 10.44
CA SER A 184 -12.93 -2.61 9.85
C SER A 184 -11.98 -2.22 8.71
N ALA A 185 -10.68 -2.43 8.89
CA ALA A 185 -9.69 -2.11 7.88
C ALA A 185 -9.89 -2.97 6.62
N THR A 186 -10.05 -4.29 6.78
CA THR A 186 -10.24 -5.22 5.66
C THR A 186 -11.53 -4.93 4.89
N ALA A 187 -12.63 -4.60 5.59
CA ALA A 187 -13.90 -4.23 4.96
C ALA A 187 -13.82 -2.93 4.16
N ILE A 188 -13.23 -1.87 4.72
CA ILE A 188 -13.18 -0.56 4.05
C ILE A 188 -12.18 -0.55 2.91
N ALA A 189 -11.04 -1.21 3.09
CA ALA A 189 -9.98 -1.25 2.09
C ALA A 189 -10.15 -2.38 1.07
N ASN A 190 -11.18 -3.24 1.21
CA ASN A 190 -11.41 -4.43 0.38
C ASN A 190 -10.15 -5.29 0.23
N ILE A 191 -9.50 -5.61 1.36
CA ILE A 191 -8.21 -6.31 1.39
C ILE A 191 -8.40 -7.83 1.16
N GLY A 192 -9.41 -8.41 1.79
CA GLY A 192 -9.51 -9.86 2.01
C GLY A 192 -9.25 -10.23 3.49
N PRO A 193 -9.11 -11.53 3.82
CA PRO A 193 -8.93 -12.02 5.18
C PRO A 193 -7.63 -11.51 5.81
#